data_AF-A0AAU3RD03-F1
#
_entry.id   AF-A0AAU3RD03-F1
#
_cell.length_a   1.000
_cell.length_b   1.000
_cell.length_c   1.000
_cell.angle_alpha   90.00
_cell.angle_beta   90.00
_cell.angle_gamma   90.00
#
_symmetry.space_group_name_H-M   'P 1'
#
loop_
_entity.id
_entity.type
_entity.pdbx_description
1 polymer ?
#
loop_
_entity_poly.entity_id
_entity_poly.type
_entity_poly.pdbx_seq_one_letter_code
_entity_poly.pdbx_strand_id
1 'polypeptide(L)'
;MTPRPHGAHLPEERTESTVPLSPPELTEAECRRCGTYIAGLDGRYACGVCGWVNDHSEGHRRLPRADEDPDRPLKGRRRPKRLPEPVPEPVPVPDPALQTVSEPAPESLSEPASGPVPGP
;
A
#
# COMPACT_ATOMS: atom_id res chain seq x y z
N MET A 1 26.77 -34.04 27.45
CA MET A 1 25.92 -33.33 26.47
C MET A 1 26.78 -33.00 25.27
N THR A 2 26.66 -33.77 24.19
CA THR A 2 27.39 -33.53 22.95
C THR A 2 26.60 -32.56 22.08
N PRO A 3 27.22 -31.54 21.46
CA PRO A 3 26.53 -30.67 20.51
C PRO A 3 26.19 -31.48 19.26
N ARG A 4 24.94 -31.39 18.81
CA ARG A 4 24.50 -31.92 17.50
C ARG A 4 25.22 -31.11 16.41
N PRO A 5 25.89 -31.76 15.45
CA PRO A 5 26.40 -31.02 14.31
C PRO A 5 25.19 -30.56 13.50
N HIS A 6 25.00 -29.24 13.41
CA HIS A 6 24.19 -28.65 12.37
C HIS A 6 24.95 -28.95 11.08
N GLY A 7 24.43 -29.87 10.28
CA GLY A 7 24.98 -30.16 8.96
C GLY A 7 25.18 -28.85 8.23
N ALA A 8 26.42 -28.60 7.82
CA ALA A 8 26.76 -27.53 6.92
C ALA A 8 25.97 -27.77 5.64
N HIS A 9 24.84 -27.08 5.50
CA HIS A 9 24.27 -26.86 4.18
C HIS A 9 25.28 -25.95 3.49
N LEU A 10 26.13 -26.56 2.65
CA LEU A 10 26.88 -25.82 1.66
C LEU A 10 25.88 -24.92 0.92
N PRO A 11 26.22 -23.67 0.60
CA PRO A 11 25.47 -22.95 -0.41
C PRO A 11 25.78 -23.68 -1.72
N GLU A 12 25.03 -24.74 -2.03
CA GLU A 12 24.82 -25.10 -3.42
C GLU A 12 24.17 -23.87 -4.04
N GLU A 13 25.03 -23.04 -4.63
CA GLU A 13 24.80 -22.35 -5.89
C GLU A 13 23.33 -22.45 -6.25
N ARG A 14 22.54 -21.51 -5.73
CA ARG A 14 21.26 -21.15 -6.33
C ARG A 14 21.67 -20.63 -7.70
N THR A 15 21.91 -21.54 -8.64
CA THR A 15 22.12 -21.25 -10.05
C THR A 15 20.76 -20.79 -10.54
N GLU A 16 20.44 -19.55 -10.16
CA GLU A 16 20.26 -18.49 -11.11
C GLU A 16 19.39 -18.96 -12.27
N SER A 17 18.14 -19.28 -11.94
CA SER A 17 17.03 -19.07 -12.87
C SER A 17 16.77 -17.55 -12.96
N THR A 18 17.83 -16.76 -13.13
CA THR A 18 17.72 -15.40 -13.63
C THR A 18 17.71 -15.58 -15.14
N VAL A 19 16.51 -15.72 -15.70
CA VAL A 19 16.34 -15.24 -17.07
C VAL A 19 16.83 -13.79 -17.01
N PRO A 20 17.79 -13.35 -17.83
CA PRO A 20 18.25 -11.97 -17.80
C PRO A 20 17.06 -11.08 -18.18
N LEU A 21 16.35 -10.60 -17.16
CA LEU A 21 15.28 -9.66 -17.30
C LEU A 21 15.95 -8.34 -17.65
N SER A 22 15.51 -7.73 -18.75
CA SER A 22 15.91 -6.37 -19.07
C SER A 22 15.73 -5.49 -17.82
N PRO A 23 16.69 -4.60 -17.53
CA PRO A 23 16.57 -3.70 -16.39
C PRO A 23 15.25 -2.93 -16.46
N PRO A 24 14.60 -2.69 -15.31
CA PRO A 24 13.35 -1.93 -15.27
C PRO A 24 13.59 -0.49 -15.71
N GLU A 25 12.61 0.07 -16.43
CA GLU A 25 12.70 1.43 -16.95
C GLU A 25 12.13 2.43 -15.94
N LEU A 26 12.84 3.54 -15.73
CA LEU A 26 12.31 4.67 -14.97
C LEU A 26 11.35 5.46 -15.87
N THR A 27 10.12 5.61 -15.43
CA THR A 27 9.03 6.30 -16.14
C THR A 27 8.44 7.39 -15.26
N GLU A 28 7.85 8.41 -15.86
CA GLU A 28 7.32 9.57 -15.13
C GLU A 28 5.88 9.83 -15.53
N ALA A 29 5.04 10.27 -14.59
CA ALA A 29 3.63 10.61 -14.82
C ALA A 29 3.08 11.52 -13.71
N GLU A 30 1.89 12.08 -13.93
CA GLU A 30 1.15 12.81 -12.90
C GLU A 30 0.28 11.87 -12.05
N CYS A 31 0.22 12.14 -10.75
CA CYS A 31 -0.67 11.42 -9.85
C CYS A 31 -2.14 11.71 -10.21
N ARG A 32 -2.92 10.67 -10.51
CA ARG A 32 -4.34 10.81 -10.87
C ARG A 32 -5.24 11.32 -9.73
N ARG A 33 -4.72 11.38 -8.49
CA ARG A 33 -5.47 11.86 -7.32
C ARG A 33 -5.14 13.30 -6.95
N CYS A 34 -3.86 13.66 -6.87
CA CYS A 34 -3.42 14.99 -6.40
C CYS A 34 -2.59 15.79 -7.41
N GLY A 35 -2.35 15.27 -8.61
CA GLY A 35 -1.62 15.95 -9.70
C GLY A 35 -0.11 16.03 -9.51
N THR A 36 0.45 15.52 -8.41
CA THR A 36 1.90 15.54 -8.17
C THR A 36 2.65 14.73 -9.23
N TYR A 37 3.75 15.28 -9.77
CA TYR A 37 4.66 14.55 -10.66
C TYR A 37 5.38 13.44 -9.90
N ILE A 38 5.29 12.21 -10.40
CA ILE A 38 5.82 11.01 -9.74
C ILE A 38 6.60 10.17 -10.74
N ALA A 39 7.73 9.63 -10.28
CA ALA A 39 8.48 8.61 -11.00
C ALA A 39 8.03 7.21 -10.55
N GLY A 40 8.06 6.25 -11.47
CA GLY A 40 7.69 4.86 -11.25
C GLY A 40 8.52 3.93 -12.14
N LEU A 41 8.51 2.63 -11.82
CA LEU A 41 9.21 1.61 -12.61
C LEU A 41 8.25 0.91 -13.55
N ASP A 42 8.60 0.83 -14.83
CA ASP A 42 7.80 0.16 -15.87
C ASP A 42 6.31 0.59 -15.85
N GLY A 43 6.01 1.88 -15.68
CA GLY A 43 4.63 2.41 -15.62
C GLY A 43 3.85 2.06 -14.34
N ARG A 44 4.54 1.62 -13.27
CA ARG A 44 3.94 1.34 -11.95
C ARG A 44 4.20 2.51 -11.02
N TYR A 45 3.13 3.19 -10.64
CA TYR A 45 3.22 4.45 -9.92
C TYR A 45 2.64 4.33 -8.52
N ALA A 46 3.37 4.89 -7.55
CA ALA A 46 2.91 5.08 -6.18
C ALA A 46 3.21 6.52 -5.75
N CYS A 47 2.18 7.25 -5.33
CA CYS A 47 2.31 8.62 -4.90
C CYS A 47 2.67 8.69 -3.41
N GLY A 48 3.89 9.13 -3.10
CA GLY A 48 4.33 9.35 -1.72
C GLY A 48 3.60 10.49 -1.00
N VAL A 49 2.84 11.33 -1.71
CA VAL A 49 2.12 12.49 -1.13
C VAL A 49 0.72 12.11 -0.65
N CYS A 50 -0.08 11.46 -1.50
CA CYS A 50 -1.49 11.16 -1.20
C CYS A 50 -1.80 9.65 -1.07
N GLY A 51 -0.78 8.79 -1.17
CA GLY A 51 -0.89 7.34 -1.02
C GLY A 51 -1.61 6.62 -2.16
N TRP A 52 -1.91 7.31 -3.26
CA TRP A 52 -2.51 6.67 -4.44
C TRP A 52 -1.51 5.73 -5.14
N VAL A 53 -1.99 4.57 -5.59
CA VAL A 53 -1.23 3.59 -6.38
C VAL A 53 -2.09 3.18 -7.57
N ASN A 54 -1.52 3.04 -8.77
CA ASN A 54 -2.28 2.54 -9.92
C ASN A 54 -2.54 1.03 -9.83
N ASP A 55 -3.45 0.52 -10.67
CA ASP A 55 -3.64 -0.92 -10.72
C ASP A 55 -2.40 -1.62 -11.30
N HIS A 56 -2.03 -2.76 -10.70
CA HIS A 56 -0.85 -3.51 -11.07
C HIS A 56 -0.88 -4.04 -12.52
N SER A 57 -2.05 -4.14 -13.16
CA SER A 57 -2.13 -4.53 -14.57
C SER A 57 -1.79 -3.38 -15.53
N GLU A 58 -1.76 -2.13 -15.05
CA GLU A 58 -1.48 -0.95 -15.88
C GLU A 58 0.01 -0.74 -16.17
N GLY A 59 0.91 -1.51 -15.53
CA GLY A 59 2.35 -1.42 -15.81
C GLY A 59 2.70 -1.85 -17.24
N HIS A 60 3.71 -1.20 -17.82
CA HIS A 60 4.18 -1.45 -19.19
C HIS A 60 4.78 -2.85 -19.36
N ARG A 61 5.35 -3.42 -18.28
CA ARG A 61 5.90 -4.78 -18.26
C ARG A 61 4.88 -5.75 -17.65
N ARG A 62 4.64 -6.86 -18.37
CA ARG A 62 3.80 -7.96 -17.87
C ARG A 62 4.35 -8.47 -16.54
N LEU A 63 3.47 -8.77 -15.61
CA LEU A 63 3.86 -9.44 -14.37
C LEU A 63 4.26 -10.90 -14.66
N PRO A 64 5.23 -11.45 -13.91
CA PRO A 64 5.56 -12.86 -13.97
C PRO A 64 4.33 -13.72 -13.72
N ARG A 65 4.21 -14.81 -14.46
CA ARG A 65 3.16 -15.79 -14.20
C ARG A 65 3.51 -16.66 -12.99
N ALA A 66 2.50 -17.30 -12.42
CA ALA A 66 2.69 -18.16 -11.27
C ALA A 66 3.63 -19.35 -11.54
N ASP A 67 3.77 -19.80 -12.80
CA ASP A 67 4.74 -20.81 -13.20
C ASP A 67 6.18 -20.31 -13.30
N GLU A 68 6.38 -19.00 -13.43
CA GLU A 68 7.68 -18.34 -13.44
C GLU A 68 8.14 -17.94 -12.02
N ASP A 69 7.26 -18.05 -11.01
CA ASP A 69 7.56 -17.71 -9.62
C ASP A 69 8.43 -18.80 -8.95
N PRO A 70 9.66 -18.47 -8.50
CA PRO A 70 10.56 -19.42 -7.85
C PRO A 70 10.03 -19.95 -6.51
N ASP A 71 9.17 -19.18 -5.84
CA ASP A 71 8.57 -19.55 -4.57
C ASP A 71 7.20 -20.23 -4.74
N ARG A 72 6.82 -20.55 -6.00
CA ARG A 72 5.54 -21.20 -6.30
C ARG A 72 5.45 -22.55 -5.54
N PRO A 73 4.35 -22.80 -4.79
CA PRO A 73 4.13 -24.09 -4.18
C PRO A 73 3.97 -25.19 -5.24
N LEU A 74 4.64 -26.33 -5.02
CA LEU A 74 4.51 -27.52 -5.86
C LEU A 74 3.03 -27.97 -5.94
N LYS A 75 2.59 -28.30 -7.16
CA LYS A 75 1.24 -28.83 -7.42
C LYS A 75 0.97 -30.02 -6.48
N GLY A 76 -0.07 -29.91 -5.65
CA GLY A 76 -0.50 -30.97 -4.72
C GLY A 76 -0.32 -30.67 -3.23
N ARG A 77 0.46 -29.65 -2.86
CA ARG A 77 0.43 -29.14 -1.47
C ARG A 77 -0.84 -28.31 -1.29
N ARG A 78 -1.80 -28.84 -0.51
CA ARG A 78 -2.99 -28.06 -0.11
C ARG A 78 -2.50 -26.78 0.58
N ARG A 79 -3.05 -25.63 0.18
CA ARG A 79 -2.90 -24.37 0.92
C ARG A 79 -3.27 -24.68 2.38
N PRO A 80 -2.40 -24.41 3.36
CA PRO A 80 -2.81 -24.45 4.75
C PRO A 80 -4.09 -23.61 4.88
N LYS A 81 -5.11 -24.13 5.56
CA LYS A 81 -6.30 -23.33 5.85
C LYS A 81 -5.81 -22.00 6.45
N ARG A 82 -6.24 -20.86 5.89
CA ARG A 82 -6.04 -19.58 6.57
C ARG A 82 -6.55 -19.79 7.99
N LEU A 83 -5.69 -19.53 8.97
CA LEU A 83 -6.11 -19.52 10.36
C LEU A 83 -7.28 -18.53 10.46
N PRO A 84 -8.35 -18.85 11.22
CA PRO A 84 -9.43 -17.90 11.45
C PRO A 84 -8.84 -16.54 11.86
N GLU A 85 -9.34 -15.46 11.26
CA GLU A 85 -8.95 -14.13 11.70
C GLU A 85 -9.24 -14.01 13.21
N PRO A 86 -8.35 -13.37 14.00
CA PRO A 86 -8.62 -13.10 15.40
C PRO A 86 -9.97 -12.40 15.50
N VAL A 87 -10.88 -12.96 16.30
CA VAL A 87 -12.19 -12.35 16.54
C VAL A 87 -11.94 -10.94 17.09
N PRO A 88 -12.55 -9.88 16.53
CA PRO A 88 -12.40 -8.54 17.10
C PRO A 88 -12.84 -8.60 18.56
N GLU A 89 -11.94 -8.22 19.47
CA GLU A 89 -12.28 -8.09 20.88
C GLU A 89 -13.44 -7.10 21.01
N PRO A 90 -14.41 -7.35 21.93
CA PRO A 90 -15.50 -6.41 22.14
C PRO A 90 -14.90 -5.08 22.59
N VAL A 91 -14.98 -4.09 21.73
CA VAL A 91 -14.72 -2.70 22.10
C VAL A 91 -15.61 -2.35 23.29
N PRO A 92 -15.06 -1.84 24.40
CA PRO A 92 -15.87 -1.42 25.54
C PRO A 92 -16.83 -0.34 25.05
N VAL A 93 -18.12 -0.60 25.21
CA VAL A 93 -19.18 0.37 24.93
C VAL A 93 -18.92 1.57 25.84
N PRO A 94 -18.79 2.80 25.32
CA PRO A 94 -18.59 3.95 26.18
C PRO A 94 -19.81 4.12 27.09
N ASP A 95 -19.52 4.20 28.38
CA ASP A 95 -20.51 4.40 29.44
C ASP A 95 -21.31 5.70 29.15
N PRO A 96 -22.66 5.67 29.08
CA PRO A 96 -23.47 6.85 28.76
C PRO A 96 -23.31 7.98 29.80
N ALA A 97 -22.70 7.72 30.95
CA ALA A 97 -22.46 8.71 32.00
C ALA A 97 -21.39 9.78 31.66
N LEU A 98 -20.61 9.62 30.59
CA LEU A 98 -19.57 10.59 30.20
C LEU A 98 -19.93 11.46 28.98
N GLN A 99 -21.14 11.37 28.43
CA GLN A 99 -21.60 12.21 27.31
C GLN A 99 -22.29 13.50 27.75
N THR A 100 -21.78 14.14 28.80
CA THR A 100 -22.18 15.51 29.17
C THR A 100 -20.95 16.40 29.11
N VAL A 101 -21.08 17.48 28.33
CA VAL A 101 -20.14 18.57 27.97
C VAL A 101 -19.28 18.24 26.73
N SER A 102 -19.30 18.96 25.61
CA SER A 102 -19.80 20.30 25.27
C SER A 102 -20.05 20.39 23.76
N GLU A 103 -21.22 20.87 23.36
CA GLU A 103 -21.50 21.36 22.02
C GLU A 103 -21.20 22.88 22.00
N PRO A 104 -20.32 23.40 21.13
CA PRO A 104 -20.37 24.81 20.77
C PRO A 104 -21.25 24.99 19.52
N ALA A 105 -22.21 25.91 19.66
CA ALA A 105 -23.23 26.31 18.71
C ALA A 105 -22.70 26.72 17.32
N PRO A 106 -23.53 26.65 16.26
CA PRO A 106 -23.20 27.24 14.96
C PRO A 106 -23.47 28.75 14.97
N GLU A 107 -22.42 29.58 14.99
CA GLU A 107 -22.50 30.97 14.51
C GLU A 107 -22.41 30.94 12.98
N SER A 108 -23.56 31.03 12.29
CA SER A 108 -24.19 32.27 11.81
C SER A 108 -23.40 32.93 10.68
N LEU A 109 -23.99 32.84 9.48
CA LEU A 109 -23.61 33.54 8.25
C LEU A 109 -23.23 35.01 8.51
N SER A 110 -22.17 35.47 7.83
CA SER A 110 -21.98 36.89 7.49
C SER A 110 -20.99 37.03 6.32
N GLU A 111 -21.48 36.87 5.09
CA GLU A 111 -21.00 37.72 3.98
C GLU A 111 -22.04 38.85 3.81
N PRO A 112 -21.59 40.07 3.52
CA PRO A 112 -21.78 40.49 2.13
C PRO A 112 -20.59 41.25 1.53
N ALA A 113 -20.51 41.11 0.21
CA ALA A 113 -19.62 41.78 -0.71
C ALA A 113 -19.85 43.30 -0.82
N SER A 114 -18.77 43.97 -1.21
CA SER A 114 -18.66 45.13 -2.12
C SER A 114 -19.34 46.46 -1.76
N GLY A 115 -18.49 47.48 -1.56
CA GLY A 115 -18.78 48.86 -1.90
C GLY A 115 -17.51 49.56 -2.44
N PRO A 116 -17.57 50.31 -3.55
CA PRO A 116 -16.44 51.14 -3.99
C PRO A 116 -16.36 52.44 -3.19
N VAL A 117 -15.15 52.91 -2.93
CA VAL A 117 -14.85 54.19 -2.28
C VAL A 117 -14.66 55.27 -3.35
N PRO A 118 -15.46 56.35 -3.40
CA PRO A 118 -15.08 57.55 -4.14
C PRO A 118 -14.29 58.49 -3.21
N GLY A 119 -13.13 58.96 -3.68
CA GLY A 119 -12.34 60.03 -3.04
C GLY A 119 -12.48 61.37 -3.78
N PRO A 120 -12.15 62.49 -3.11
CA PRO A 120 -12.42 63.87 -3.56
C PRO A 120 -11.56 64.34 -4.74
#